data_AF-A0A7R7ZYV8-F1
#
_entry.id   AF-A0A7R7ZYV8-F1
#
_cell.length_a   1.000
_cell.length_b   1.000
_cell.length_c   1.000
_cell.angle_alpha   90.00
_cell.angle_beta   90.00
_cell.angle_gamma   90.00
#
_symmetry.space_group_name_H-M   'P 1'
#
loop_
_entity.id
_entity.type
_entity.pdbx_description
1 polymer ?
#
loop_
_entity_poly.entity_id
_entity_poly.type
_entity_poly.pdbx_seq_one_letter_code
_entity_poly.pdbx_strand_id
1 'polypeptide(L)'
;MASKREQEQERKRVKNLQERLKRRKDRLTQGLHDYALLADAKVYMLIQDRRGGITEYRSTPDRKFPPTYAQIVRSETHVSQLIWTLIDLSIEATLPIGQPLDA
;
A
#
# COMPACT_ATOMS: atom_id res chain seq x y z
N MET A 1 22.50 25.17 -36.74
CA MET A 1 23.31 25.00 -35.50
C MET A 1 22.47 24.92 -34.22
N ALA A 2 21.31 25.59 -34.13
CA ALA A 2 20.42 25.54 -32.95
C ALA A 2 19.77 24.16 -32.70
N SER A 3 19.34 23.46 -33.76
CA SER A 3 18.65 22.16 -33.68
C SER A 3 19.44 21.04 -32.97
N LYS A 4 20.78 21.00 -33.12
CA LYS A 4 21.62 20.00 -32.42
C LYS A 4 21.70 20.26 -30.91
N ARG A 5 21.70 21.53 -30.49
CA ARG A 5 21.73 21.92 -29.07
C ARG A 5 20.39 21.64 -28.39
N GLU A 6 19.28 21.90 -29.07
CA GLU A 6 17.92 21.60 -28.58
C GLU A 6 17.69 20.09 -28.41
N GLN A 7 18.11 19.28 -29.39
CA GLN A 7 18.04 17.82 -29.28
C GLN A 7 18.86 17.28 -28.11
N GLU A 8 20.04 17.84 -27.85
CA GLU A 8 20.86 17.41 -26.73
C GLU A 8 20.28 17.83 -25.38
N GLN A 9 19.64 19.00 -25.30
CA GLN A 9 18.92 19.46 -24.12
C GLN A 9 17.73 18.56 -23.80
N GLU A 10 16.99 18.14 -24.83
CA GLU A 10 15.85 17.23 -24.69
C GLU A 10 16.30 15.83 -24.23
N ARG A 11 17.40 15.29 -24.79
CA ARG A 11 17.99 14.03 -24.33
C ARG A 11 18.38 14.08 -22.85
N LYS A 12 18.98 15.19 -22.39
CA LYS A 12 19.34 15.39 -20.98
C LYS A 12 18.09 15.47 -20.09
N ARG A 13 17.03 16.15 -20.53
CA ARG A 13 15.75 16.21 -19.79
C ARG A 13 15.11 14.83 -19.63
N VAL A 14 15.02 14.06 -20.70
CA VAL A 14 14.46 12.71 -20.68
C VAL A 14 15.26 11.80 -19.74
N LYS A 15 16.59 11.84 -19.81
CA LYS A 15 17.46 11.07 -18.91
C LYS A 15 17.25 11.46 -17.44
N ASN A 16 17.23 12.75 -17.13
CA ASN A 16 16.99 13.23 -15.77
C ASN A 16 15.61 12.82 -15.24
N LEU A 17 14.58 12.82 -16.08
CA LEU A 17 13.25 12.36 -15.71
C LEU A 17 13.25 10.86 -15.40
N GLN A 18 13.90 10.04 -16.23
CA GLN A 18 14.04 8.60 -16.01
C GLN A 18 14.80 8.29 -14.72
N GLU A 19 15.91 8.98 -14.46
CA GLU A 19 16.65 8.81 -13.21
C GLU A 19 15.84 9.22 -11.99
N ARG A 20 15.07 10.32 -12.08
CA ARG A 20 14.18 10.76 -11.00
C ARG A 20 13.08 9.74 -10.73
N LEU A 21 12.49 9.17 -11.78
CA LEU A 21 11.49 8.12 -11.66
C LEU A 21 12.08 6.86 -11.02
N LYS A 22 13.28 6.44 -11.44
CA LYS A 22 14.00 5.31 -10.84
C LYS A 22 14.21 5.53 -9.34
N ARG A 23 14.80 6.66 -8.93
CA ARG A 23 15.02 6.97 -7.51
C ARG A 23 13.73 7.00 -6.71
N ARG A 24 12.62 7.47 -7.30
CA ARG A 24 11.32 7.49 -6.63
C ARG A 24 10.73 6.09 -6.47
N LYS A 25 10.89 5.24 -7.48
CA LYS A 25 10.49 3.82 -7.44
C LYS A 25 11.26 3.07 -6.35
N ASP A 26 12.56 3.28 -6.27
CA ASP A 26 13.42 2.64 -5.28
C ASP A 26 13.01 3.05 -3.86
N ARG A 27 12.79 4.36 -3.62
CA ARG A 27 12.31 4.86 -2.31
C ARG A 27 10.92 4.34 -1.94
N LEU A 28 10.01 4.25 -2.91
CA LEU A 28 8.66 3.70 -2.67
C LEU A 28 8.74 2.22 -2.27
N THR A 29 9.56 1.45 -2.98
CA THR A 29 9.77 0.02 -2.69
C THR A 29 10.35 -0.18 -1.30
N GLN A 30 11.35 0.63 -0.92
CA GLN A 30 11.94 0.59 0.42
C GLN A 30 10.90 0.95 1.50
N GLY A 31 10.14 2.03 1.32
CA GLY A 31 9.12 2.43 2.29
C GLY A 31 8.03 1.38 2.50
N LEU A 32 7.62 0.68 1.42
CA LEU A 32 6.68 -0.44 1.51
C LEU A 32 7.28 -1.65 2.25
N HIS A 33 8.58 -1.90 2.05
CA HIS A 33 9.28 -2.95 2.78
C HIS A 33 9.38 -2.64 4.26
N ASP A 34 9.78 -1.41 4.60
CA ASP A 34 9.93 -0.98 5.99
C ASP A 34 8.57 -1.02 6.71
N TYR A 35 7.50 -0.56 6.05
CA TYR A 35 6.14 -0.70 6.58
C TYR A 35 5.74 -2.16 6.81
N ALA A 36 6.02 -3.04 5.84
CA ALA A 36 5.73 -4.47 5.97
C ALA A 36 6.41 -5.08 7.20
N LEU A 37 7.66 -4.71 7.46
CA LEU A 37 8.41 -5.17 8.64
C LEU A 37 7.85 -4.58 9.94
N LEU A 38 7.54 -3.29 9.98
CA LEU A 38 7.05 -2.62 11.19
C LEU A 38 5.65 -3.05 11.60
N ALA A 39 4.78 -3.33 10.62
CA ALA A 39 3.40 -3.73 10.85
C ALA A 39 3.21 -5.26 10.89
N ASP A 40 4.29 -6.04 10.74
CA ASP A 40 4.25 -7.49 10.52
C ASP A 40 3.21 -7.89 9.45
N ALA A 41 3.22 -7.15 8.33
CA ALA A 41 2.20 -7.21 7.30
C ALA A 41 2.75 -7.73 5.96
N LYS A 42 1.91 -8.44 5.21
CA LYS A 42 2.22 -8.80 3.82
C LYS A 42 1.80 -7.68 2.87
N VAL A 43 2.73 -7.16 2.07
CA VAL A 43 2.52 -6.01 1.18
C VAL A 43 2.83 -6.39 -0.26
N TYR A 44 1.89 -6.07 -1.15
CA TYR A 44 2.02 -6.25 -2.59
C TYR A 44 1.87 -4.90 -3.29
N MET A 45 2.72 -4.65 -4.28
CA MET A 45 2.60 -3.48 -5.16
C MET A 45 2.77 -3.91 -6.61
N LEU A 46 1.83 -3.48 -7.45
CA LEU A 46 1.88 -3.62 -8.89
C LEU A 46 1.70 -2.25 -9.54
N ILE A 47 2.66 -1.84 -10.36
CA ILE A 47 2.59 -0.60 -11.12
C ILE A 47 2.74 -0.93 -12.59
N GLN A 48 1.77 -0.52 -13.40
CA GLN A 48 1.85 -0.54 -14.85
C GLN A 48 2.09 0.88 -15.36
N ASP A 49 3.16 1.08 -16.12
CA ASP A 49 3.42 2.36 -16.77
C ASP A 49 2.59 2.51 -18.07
N ARG A 50 2.54 3.72 -18.62
CA ARG A 50 1.82 4.03 -19.87
C ARG A 50 2.37 3.31 -21.11
N ARG A 51 3.58 2.75 -21.03
CA ARG A 51 4.25 1.98 -22.08
C ARG A 51 4.04 0.48 -21.91
N GLY A 52 3.28 0.06 -20.88
CA GLY A 52 3.03 -1.33 -20.55
C GLY A 52 4.12 -1.99 -19.69
N GLY A 53 5.13 -1.24 -19.24
CA GLY A 53 6.14 -1.72 -18.31
C GLY A 53 5.54 -2.02 -16.94
N ILE A 54 5.80 -3.22 -16.43
CA ILE A 54 5.28 -3.69 -15.14
C ILE A 54 6.40 -3.65 -14.10
N THR A 55 6.15 -2.99 -12.97
CA THR A 55 6.96 -3.12 -11.77
C THR A 55 6.15 -3.86 -10.72
N GLU A 56 6.71 -4.95 -10.22
CA GLU A 56 6.13 -5.78 -9.17
C GLU A 56 7.02 -5.75 -7.93
N TYR A 57 6.41 -5.63 -6.76
CA TYR A 57 7.07 -5.80 -5.47
C TYR A 57 6.20 -6.66 -4.54
N ARG A 58 6.86 -7.56 -3.81
CA ARG A 58 6.25 -8.43 -2.81
C ARG A 58 7.13 -8.43 -1.57
N SER A 59 6.55 -8.22 -0.39
CA SER A 59 7.31 -8.25 0.86
C SER A 59 7.67 -9.66 1.33
N THR A 60 7.10 -10.70 0.69
CA THR A 60 7.31 -12.10 1.04
C THR A 60 7.77 -12.92 -0.18
N PRO A 61 8.64 -13.93 0.01
CA PRO A 61 9.02 -14.87 -1.03
C PRO A 61 7.91 -15.89 -1.36
N ASP A 62 6.78 -15.88 -0.63
CA ASP A 62 5.64 -16.73 -0.90
C ASP A 62 5.06 -16.45 -2.29
N ARG A 63 5.24 -17.41 -3.21
CA ARG A 63 4.73 -17.31 -4.59
C ARG A 63 3.21 -17.29 -4.67
N LYS A 64 2.50 -17.69 -3.60
CA LYS A 64 1.04 -17.61 -3.50
C LYS A 64 0.55 -16.21 -3.11
N PHE A 65 1.49 -15.28 -2.87
CA PHE A 65 1.21 -13.88 -2.60
C PHE A 65 1.55 -13.03 -3.85
N PRO A 66 0.72 -12.04 -4.21
CA PRO A 66 -0.52 -11.62 -3.54
C PRO A 66 -1.63 -12.67 -3.69
N PRO A 67 -2.55 -12.75 -2.72
CA PRO A 67 -3.75 -13.54 -2.89
C PRO A 67 -4.49 -13.11 -4.16
N THR A 68 -5.08 -14.05 -4.88
CA THR A 68 -5.96 -13.73 -6.02
C THR A 68 -7.10 -12.85 -5.53
N TYR A 69 -7.69 -12.02 -6.40
CA TYR A 69 -8.85 -11.18 -6.02
C TYR A 69 -9.95 -11.97 -5.28
N ALA A 70 -10.22 -13.22 -5.72
CA ALA A 70 -11.15 -14.14 -5.07
C ALA A 70 -10.75 -14.56 -3.64
N GLN A 71 -9.46 -14.57 -3.33
CA GLN A 71 -8.93 -14.87 -1.99
C GLN A 71 -8.96 -13.62 -1.09
N ILE A 72 -8.81 -12.41 -1.66
CA ILE A 72 -8.96 -11.14 -0.93
C ILE A 72 -10.41 -10.98 -0.45
N VAL A 73 -11.40 -11.14 -1.34
CA VAL A 73 -12.83 -10.99 -1.01
C VAL A 73 -13.30 -12.00 0.05
N ARG A 74 -12.73 -13.22 0.08
CA ARG A 74 -13.01 -14.20 1.14
C ARG A 74 -12.43 -13.83 2.50
N SER A 75 -11.38 -13.01 2.55
CA SER A 75 -10.80 -12.52 3.80
C SER A 75 -11.57 -11.33 4.40
N GLU A 76 -12.28 -10.56 3.57
CA GLU A 76 -13.14 -9.44 3.99
C GLU A 76 -14.34 -9.90 4.85
N THR A 77 -14.73 -11.18 4.77
CA THR A 77 -15.79 -11.75 5.61
C THR A 77 -15.36 -11.88 7.08
N HIS A 78 -14.05 -12.02 7.36
CA HIS A 78 -13.52 -12.05 8.72
C HIS A 78 -13.12 -10.67 9.25
N VAL A 79 -12.63 -9.77 8.38
CA VAL A 79 -12.27 -8.40 8.78
C VAL A 79 -13.53 -7.58 9.13
N SER A 80 -14.64 -7.81 8.43
CA SER A 80 -15.92 -7.18 8.77
C SER A 80 -16.39 -7.54 10.17
N GLN A 81 -16.23 -8.81 10.60
CA GLN A 81 -16.61 -9.22 11.96
C GLN A 81 -15.74 -8.54 13.04
N LEU A 82 -14.43 -8.40 12.83
CA LEU A 82 -13.54 -7.74 13.79
C LEU A 82 -13.82 -6.23 13.93
N ILE A 83 -14.18 -5.54 12.84
CA ILE A 83 -14.57 -4.12 12.88
C ILE A 83 -15.87 -3.94 13.66
N TRP A 84 -16.88 -4.79 13.45
CA TRP A 84 -18.12 -4.74 14.23
C TRP A 84 -17.90 -5.12 15.70
N THR A 85 -17.05 -6.10 15.99
CA THR A 85 -16.75 -6.53 17.37
C THR A 85 -16.02 -5.43 18.17
N LEU A 86 -15.12 -4.67 17.54
CA LEU A 86 -14.44 -3.53 18.17
C LEU A 86 -15.37 -2.31 18.38
N ILE A 87 -16.38 -2.14 17.52
CA ILE A 87 -17.41 -1.13 17.68
C ILE A 87 -18.32 -1.50 18.86
N ASP A 88 -18.76 -2.76 18.97
CA ASP A 88 -19.58 -3.23 20.11
C ASP A 88 -18.82 -3.15 21.44
N LEU A 89 -17.54 -3.51 21.49
CA LEU A 89 -16.69 -3.35 22.67
C LEU A 89 -16.49 -1.88 23.08
N SER A 90 -16.51 -0.95 22.12
CA SER A 90 -16.43 0.49 22.41
C SER A 90 -17.78 1.07 22.86
N ILE A 91 -18.90 0.51 22.38
CA ILE A 91 -20.24 0.94 22.79
C ILE A 91 -20.57 0.42 24.20
N GLU A 92 -20.21 -0.83 24.55
CA GLU A 92 -20.38 -1.36 25.91
C GLU A 92 -19.48 -0.65 26.94
N ALA A 93 -18.27 -0.23 26.54
CA ALA A 93 -17.38 0.55 27.41
C ALA A 93 -17.87 1.99 27.68
N THR A 94 -18.94 2.43 27.02
CA THR A 94 -19.52 3.78 27.18
C THR A 94 -20.90 3.76 27.87
N LEU A 95 -21.27 2.67 28.54
CA LEU A 95 -22.43 2.65 29.45
C LEU A 95 -21.96 2.65 30.91
N PRO A 96 -22.23 3.72 31.69
CA PRO A 96 -22.06 3.64 33.13
C PRO A 96 -23.12 2.69 33.71
N ILE A 97 -22.66 1.54 34.19
CA ILE A 97 -23.45 0.66 35.05
C ILE A 97 -23.61 1.34 36.42
N GLY A 98 -24.85 1.74 36.70
CA GLY A 98 -25.45 1.62 38.04
C GLY A 98 -25.42 2.86 38.94
N GLN A 99 -26.61 3.35 39.29
CA GLN A 99 -27.00 3.43 40.71
C GLN A 99 -28.45 2.94 40.86
N PRO A 100 -28.73 1.98 41.77
CA PRO A 100 -30.07 1.81 42.32
C PRO A 100 -30.26 2.83 43.43
N LEU A 101 -31.40 3.49 43.48
CA LEU A 101 -31.83 4.26 44.66
C LEU A 101 -33.26 3.84 44.97
N ASP A 102 -33.38 2.85 45.84
CA ASP A 102 -34.55 2.66 46.68
C ASP A 102 -34.65 3.86 47.64
N ALA A 103 -35.76 4.59 47.58
CA ALA A 103 -36.45 5.28 48.69
C ALA A 103 -37.77 5.90 48.19
#